data_AF-A0AAW2IL64-F1
#
_entry.id   AF-A0AAW2IL64-F1
#
_cell.length_a   1.000
_cell.length_b   1.000
_cell.length_c   1.000
_cell.angle_alpha   90.00
_cell.angle_beta   90.00
_cell.angle_gamma   90.00
#
_symmetry.space_group_name_H-M   'P 1'
#
loop_
_entity.id
_entity.type
_entity.pdbx_description
1 polymer ?
#
loop_
_entity_poly.entity_id
_entity_poly.type
_entity_poly.pdbx_seq_one_letter_code
_entity_poly.pdbx_strand_id
1 'polypeptide(L)'
;MHTFPEGKVSQEDAPIRRLKWGTASLIARAPVTPIVLPIVHHGFEKVMPESYMFGRRPLIPLCNKDIRIVIGEPIIFDVPKLKHKALEMSRDLSFSHAGWPKTICGLDEAAQRCLYTTISEQIRRVMERLR
;
A
#
# COMPACT_ATOMS: atom_id res chain seq x y z
N MET A 1 -14.30 -2.59 -2.09
CA MET A 1 -13.56 -1.73 -1.14
C MET A 1 -12.42 -1.07 -1.90
N HIS A 2 -12.29 0.26 -1.82
CA HIS A 2 -11.21 1.03 -2.45
C HIS A 2 -10.39 1.71 -1.35
N THR A 3 -9.06 1.63 -1.41
CA THR A 3 -8.18 2.15 -0.35
C THR A 3 -6.94 2.79 -0.93
N PHE A 4 -6.45 3.84 -0.28
CA PHE A 4 -5.16 4.48 -0.57
C PHE A 4 -4.10 4.00 0.44
N PRO A 5 -3.25 3.02 0.07
CA PRO A 5 -2.33 2.38 1.00
C PRO A 5 -1.20 3.29 1.52
N GLU A 6 -0.97 4.44 0.89
CA GLU A 6 -0.02 5.48 1.34
C GLU A 6 -0.46 6.12 2.67
N GLY A 7 -1.77 6.22 2.90
CA GLY A 7 -2.37 6.80 4.09
C GLY A 7 -2.07 8.29 4.31
N LYS A 8 -1.57 8.98 3.29
CA LYS A 8 -1.50 10.44 3.13
C LYS A 8 -1.41 10.72 1.62
N VAL A 9 -2.03 11.79 1.15
CA VAL A 9 -1.87 12.24 -0.24
C VAL A 9 -0.41 12.67 -0.46
N SER A 10 0.24 12.12 -1.47
CA SER A 10 1.55 12.58 -1.96
C SER A 10 1.41 13.02 -3.40
N GLN A 11 1.79 14.27 -3.69
CA GLN A 11 1.75 14.87 -5.03
C GLN A 11 3.15 15.07 -5.62
N GLU A 12 4.18 14.50 -4.99
CA GLU A 12 5.57 14.62 -5.45
C GLU A 12 5.83 13.69 -6.63
N ASP A 13 6.65 14.13 -7.57
CA ASP A 13 7.12 13.29 -8.66
C ASP A 13 8.30 12.39 -8.21
N ALA A 14 8.05 11.57 -7.19
CA ALA A 14 9.01 10.64 -6.60
C ALA A 14 8.45 9.21 -6.58
N PRO A 15 9.29 8.16 -6.55
CA PRO A 15 8.82 6.77 -6.51
C PRO A 15 7.80 6.54 -5.39
N ILE A 16 6.85 5.62 -5.60
CA ILE A 16 5.81 5.31 -4.62
C ILE A 16 6.51 4.90 -3.33
N ARG A 17 6.23 5.68 -2.28
CA ARG A 17 6.78 5.49 -0.95
C ARG A 17 6.30 4.16 -0.36
N ARG A 18 6.94 3.74 0.73
CA ARG A 18 6.53 2.52 1.44
C ARG A 18 5.05 2.61 1.83
N LEU A 19 4.27 1.63 1.39
CA LEU A 19 2.87 1.49 1.73
C LEU A 19 2.70 1.14 3.21
N LYS A 20 1.66 1.69 3.85
CA LYS A 20 1.33 1.35 5.25
C LYS A 20 0.83 -0.10 5.31
N TRP A 21 1.17 -0.78 6.41
CA TRP A 21 0.85 -2.18 6.63
C TRP A 21 -0.67 -2.48 6.73
N GLY A 22 -1.52 -1.45 6.88
CA GLY A 22 -2.96 -1.59 7.06
C GLY A 22 -3.65 -2.37 5.94
N THR A 23 -3.38 -2.03 4.67
CA THR A 23 -3.96 -2.75 3.52
C THR A 23 -3.50 -4.21 3.48
N ALA A 24 -2.21 -4.46 3.71
CA ALA A 24 -1.69 -5.82 3.78
C ALA A 24 -2.28 -6.64 4.93
N SER A 25 -2.52 -6.01 6.09
CA SER A 25 -3.21 -6.62 7.23
C SER A 25 -4.64 -7.02 6.88
N LEU A 26 -5.38 -6.16 6.17
CA LEU A 26 -6.75 -6.48 5.72
C LEU A 26 -6.76 -7.67 4.77
N ILE A 27 -5.82 -7.73 3.81
CA ILE A 27 -5.68 -8.87 2.88
C ILE A 27 -5.36 -10.15 3.65
N ALA A 28 -4.36 -10.12 4.54
CA ALA A 28 -3.88 -11.30 5.24
C ALA A 28 -4.85 -11.86 6.30
N ARG A 29 -5.73 -11.01 6.83
CA ARG A 29 -6.74 -11.36 7.85
C ARG A 29 -8.12 -11.64 7.26
N ALA A 30 -8.33 -11.38 5.98
CA ALA A 30 -9.61 -11.66 5.35
C ALA A 30 -9.91 -13.17 5.40
N PRO A 31 -11.16 -13.57 5.70
CA PRO A 31 -11.53 -15.00 5.75
C PRO A 31 -11.39 -15.67 4.39
N VAL A 32 -11.67 -14.93 3.31
CA VAL A 32 -11.40 -15.30 1.93
C VAL A 32 -10.41 -14.30 1.37
N THR A 33 -9.33 -14.78 0.75
CA THR A 33 -8.28 -13.89 0.22
C THR A 33 -8.86 -13.06 -0.93
N PRO A 34 -8.85 -11.72 -0.85
CA PRO A 34 -9.39 -10.87 -1.91
C PRO A 34 -8.44 -10.80 -3.11
N ILE A 35 -9.02 -10.57 -4.28
CA ILE A 35 -8.27 -10.14 -5.47
C ILE A 35 -7.94 -8.65 -5.29
N VAL A 36 -6.69 -8.27 -5.54
CA VAL A 36 -6.24 -6.88 -5.40
C VAL A 36 -6.03 -6.29 -6.79
N LEU A 37 -6.81 -5.28 -7.16
CA LEU A 37 -6.68 -4.57 -8.43
C LEU A 37 -5.92 -3.25 -8.22
N PRO A 38 -4.68 -3.12 -8.73
CA PRO A 38 -3.92 -1.89 -8.62
C PRO A 38 -4.44 -0.84 -9.60
N ILE A 39 -4.70 0.37 -9.09
CA ILE A 39 -5.12 1.52 -9.88
C ILE A 39 -4.17 2.66 -9.56
N VAL A 40 -3.61 3.27 -10.60
CA VAL A 40 -2.73 4.44 -10.49
C VAL A 40 -3.38 5.60 -11.26
N HIS A 41 -3.35 6.79 -10.66
CA HIS A 41 -3.91 7.98 -11.28
C HIS A 41 -2.86 9.10 -11.33
N HIS A 42 -2.83 9.83 -12.44
CA HIS A 42 -1.96 10.98 -12.67
C HIS A 42 -2.78 12.17 -13.14
N GLY A 43 -2.37 13.39 -12.77
CA GLY A 43 -3.01 14.63 -13.17
C GLY A 43 -3.95 15.24 -12.13
N PHE A 44 -4.37 14.48 -11.11
CA PHE A 44 -5.18 15.02 -10.01
C PHE A 44 -4.43 16.08 -9.19
N GLU A 45 -3.11 15.95 -9.08
CA GLU A 45 -2.23 16.97 -8.50
C GLU A 45 -2.25 18.29 -9.27
N LYS A 46 -2.57 18.27 -10.56
CA LYS A 46 -2.72 19.49 -11.39
C LYS A 46 -4.10 20.12 -11.25
N VAL A 47 -5.11 19.30 -10.95
CA VAL A 47 -6.49 19.73 -10.70
C VAL A 47 -6.61 20.39 -9.32
N MET A 48 -6.02 19.77 -8.29
CA MET A 48 -6.08 20.28 -6.92
C MET A 48 -4.69 20.19 -6.25
N PRO A 49 -3.76 21.07 -6.64
CA PRO A 49 -2.41 21.09 -6.07
C PRO A 49 -2.41 21.43 -4.58
N GLU A 50 -1.55 20.76 -3.80
CA GLU A 50 -1.34 21.02 -2.38
C GLU A 50 -0.76 22.42 -2.14
N SER A 51 0.11 22.87 -3.05
CA SER A 51 0.73 24.19 -3.05
C SER A 51 0.43 24.89 -4.38
N TYR A 52 -0.39 25.93 -4.34
CA TYR A 52 -0.74 26.76 -5.49
C TYR A 52 -0.28 28.20 -5.27
N MET A 53 -1.21 29.13 -5.04
CA MET A 53 -0.92 30.54 -4.78
C MET A 53 -0.56 30.74 -3.30
N PHE A 54 0.62 31.30 -3.03
CA PHE A 54 1.13 31.54 -1.67
C PHE A 54 1.15 30.28 -0.78
N GLY A 55 1.40 29.10 -1.38
CA GLY A 55 1.47 27.84 -0.66
C GLY A 55 0.12 27.28 -0.18
N ARG A 56 -1.00 27.83 -0.64
CA ARG A 56 -2.35 27.34 -0.29
C ARG A 56 -2.94 26.51 -1.43
N ARG A 57 -3.84 25.58 -1.06
CA ARG A 57 -4.67 24.85 -2.02
C ARG A 57 -5.68 25.80 -2.68
N PRO A 58 -6.03 25.60 -3.96
CA PRO A 58 -7.10 26.36 -4.59
C PRO A 58 -8.45 26.05 -3.92
N LEU A 59 -9.35 27.03 -3.88
CA LEU A 59 -10.69 26.87 -3.28
C LEU A 59 -11.60 25.94 -4.10
N ILE A 60 -11.36 25.89 -5.41
CA ILE A 60 -12.08 25.03 -6.36
C ILE A 60 -11.07 24.29 -7.25
N PRO A 61 -11.43 23.10 -7.75
CA PRO A 61 -10.62 22.36 -8.72
C PRO A 61 -10.31 23.22 -9.95
N LEU A 62 -9.06 23.19 -10.42
CA LEU A 62 -8.64 23.84 -11.65
C LEU A 62 -9.19 23.05 -12.85
N CYS A 63 -9.86 23.75 -13.77
CA CYS A 63 -10.42 23.17 -14.98
C CYS A 63 -9.34 22.92 -16.06
N ASN A 64 -9.70 22.13 -17.08
CA ASN A 64 -8.87 21.83 -18.26
C ASN A 64 -7.50 21.22 -17.91
N LYS A 65 -7.49 20.22 -17.03
CA LYS A 65 -6.31 19.43 -16.70
C LYS A 65 -6.52 17.99 -17.16
N ASP A 66 -5.46 17.41 -17.73
CA ASP A 66 -5.49 16.02 -18.16
C ASP A 66 -5.36 15.09 -16.96
N ILE A 67 -6.28 14.13 -16.87
CA ILE A 67 -6.26 13.06 -15.88
C ILE A 67 -6.05 11.74 -16.61
N ARG A 68 -5.06 10.97 -16.18
CA ARG A 68 -4.79 9.62 -16.67
C ARG A 68 -5.03 8.63 -15.54
N ILE A 69 -5.87 7.62 -15.78
CA ILE A 69 -6.11 6.52 -14.84
C ILE A 69 -5.64 5.24 -15.52
N VAL A 70 -4.72 4.53 -14.89
CA VAL A 70 -4.18 3.25 -15.34
C VAL A 70 -4.68 2.17 -14.40
N ILE A 71 -5.33 1.16 -14.96
CA ILE A 71 -5.79 -0.02 -14.24
C ILE A 71 -4.84 -1.14 -14.60
N GLY A 72 -4.17 -1.72 -13.60
CA GLY A 72 -3.26 -2.83 -13.81
C GLY A 72 -3.93 -4.19 -13.71
N GLU A 73 -3.10 -5.22 -13.86
CA GLU A 73 -3.54 -6.61 -13.77
C GLU A 73 -3.93 -7.00 -12.33
N PRO A 74 -4.95 -7.86 -12.16
CA PRO A 74 -5.35 -8.37 -10.85
C PRO A 74 -4.22 -9.15 -10.16
N ILE A 75 -3.98 -8.86 -8.89
CA ILE A 75 -3.01 -9.56 -8.05
C ILE A 75 -3.75 -10.57 -7.18
N ILE A 76 -3.36 -11.84 -7.30
CA ILE A 76 -3.85 -12.94 -6.47
C ILE A 76 -2.76 -13.31 -5.48
N PHE A 77 -3.09 -13.27 -4.19
CA PHE A 77 -2.15 -13.63 -3.12
C PHE A 77 -2.39 -15.06 -2.64
N ASP A 78 -1.33 -15.86 -2.59
CA ASP A 78 -1.33 -17.12 -1.84
C ASP A 78 -0.92 -16.82 -0.39
N VAL A 79 -1.90 -16.36 0.40
CA VAL A 79 -1.67 -15.96 1.79
C VAL A 79 -1.10 -17.11 2.64
N PRO A 80 -1.59 -18.38 2.56
CA PRO A 80 -0.98 -19.50 3.26
C PRO A 80 0.51 -19.69 2.95
N LYS A 81 0.90 -19.65 1.67
CA LYS A 81 2.30 -19.77 1.26
C LYS A 81 3.15 -18.61 1.77
N LEU A 82 2.62 -17.39 1.71
CA LEU A 82 3.30 -16.21 2.23
C LEU A 82 3.48 -16.26 3.75
N LYS A 83 2.50 -16.80 4.49
CA LYS A 83 2.61 -17.03 5.95
C LYS A 83 3.72 -18.01 6.27
N HIS A 84 3.81 -19.13 5.54
CA HIS A 84 4.88 -20.12 5.72
C HIS A 84 6.25 -19.48 5.50
N LYS A 85 6.43 -18.77 4.38
CA LYS A 85 7.67 -18.06 4.06
C LYS A 85 8.04 -17.02 5.13
N ALA A 86 7.05 -16.31 5.65
CA ALA A 86 7.28 -15.31 6.70
C ALA A 86 7.72 -15.96 8.02
N LEU A 87 7.21 -17.16 8.36
CA LEU A 87 7.66 -17.94 9.51
C LEU A 87 9.10 -18.41 9.37
N GLU A 88 9.49 -18.89 8.19
CA GLU A 88 10.87 -19.27 7.90
C GLU A 88 11.81 -18.06 8.07
N MET A 89 11.48 -16.93 7.44
CA MET A 89 12.29 -15.71 7.53
C MET A 89 12.36 -15.11 8.94
N SER A 90 11.32 -15.28 9.77
CA SER A 90 11.33 -14.78 11.14
C SER A 90 12.27 -15.53 12.07
N ARG A 91 12.60 -16.79 11.78
CA ARG A 91 13.56 -17.58 12.57
C ARG A 91 14.99 -17.03 12.46
N ASP A 92 15.27 -16.32 11.37
CA ASP A 92 16.60 -15.78 11.06
C ASP A 92 16.81 -14.34 11.58
N LEU A 93 15.78 -13.69 12.15
CA LEU A 93 15.81 -12.27 12.51
C LEU A 93 15.40 -12.04 13.96
N SER A 94 16.32 -11.54 14.79
CA SER A 94 16.03 -11.04 16.15
C SER A 94 15.48 -9.61 16.07
N PHE A 95 14.16 -9.43 16.24
CA PHE A 95 13.54 -8.09 16.23
C PHE A 95 13.12 -7.63 17.63
N SER A 96 13.32 -6.33 17.89
CA SER A 96 12.88 -5.65 19.12
C SER A 96 11.37 -5.45 19.16
N HIS A 97 10.79 -5.70 20.35
CA HIS A 97 9.36 -5.65 20.67
C HIS A 97 8.94 -4.24 21.08
N ALA A 98 8.34 -3.45 20.18
CA ALA A 98 7.58 -2.27 20.61
C ALA A 98 6.49 -1.88 19.60
N GLY A 99 5.23 -1.93 20.04
CA GLY A 99 4.13 -1.15 19.44
C GLY A 99 3.20 -1.86 18.45
N TRP A 100 3.23 -3.20 18.33
CA TRP A 100 2.34 -3.92 17.41
C TRP A 100 1.12 -4.56 18.11
N PRO A 101 -0.02 -4.70 17.41
CA PRO A 101 -1.20 -5.36 17.97
C PRO A 101 -0.92 -6.83 18.31
N LYS A 102 -1.32 -7.27 19.51
CA LYS A 102 -1.24 -8.68 19.92
C LYS A 102 -2.01 -9.58 18.96
N THR A 103 -1.43 -10.72 18.64
CA THR A 103 -1.68 -11.50 17.42
C THR A 103 -3.01 -12.27 17.48
N ILE A 104 -3.95 -11.89 16.60
CA ILE A 104 -5.21 -12.65 16.38
C ILE A 104 -4.96 -13.91 15.54
N CYS A 105 -3.78 -14.03 14.90
CA CYS A 105 -3.52 -15.01 13.84
C CYS A 105 -2.49 -16.10 14.20
N GLY A 106 -2.07 -16.22 15.47
CA GLY A 106 -1.13 -17.25 15.92
C GLY A 106 0.29 -17.17 15.34
N LEU A 107 0.61 -16.11 14.59
CA LEU A 107 1.95 -15.81 14.08
C LEU A 107 2.73 -15.00 15.12
N ASP A 108 4.05 -15.19 15.16
CA ASP A 108 4.94 -14.29 15.89
C ASP A 108 4.95 -12.87 15.28
N GLU A 109 5.27 -11.86 16.08
CA GLU A 109 5.31 -10.45 15.67
C GLU A 109 6.26 -10.23 14.48
N ALA A 110 7.42 -10.91 14.46
CA ALA A 110 8.38 -10.83 13.37
C ALA A 110 7.82 -11.42 12.07
N ALA A 111 7.17 -12.59 12.15
CA ALA A 111 6.51 -13.22 11.01
C ALA A 111 5.38 -12.34 10.46
N GLN A 112 4.58 -11.72 11.33
CA GLN A 112 3.51 -10.82 10.89
C GLN A 112 4.06 -9.58 10.18
N ARG A 113 5.14 -8.97 10.69
CA ARG A 113 5.82 -7.84 10.04
C ARG A 113 6.38 -8.23 8.67
N CYS A 114 7.02 -9.40 8.58
CA CYS A 114 7.56 -9.93 7.34
C CYS A 114 6.45 -10.13 6.29
N LEU A 115 5.35 -10.77 6.70
CA LEU A 115 4.18 -11.01 5.85
C LEU A 115 3.61 -9.71 5.29
N TYR A 116 3.32 -8.75 6.17
CA TYR A 116 2.69 -7.49 5.74
C TYR A 116 3.62 -6.65 4.89
N THR A 117 4.92 -6.66 5.21
CA THR A 117 5.92 -5.98 4.38
C THR A 117 6.02 -6.62 3.00
N THR A 118 6.00 -7.95 2.90
CA THR A 118 6.05 -8.67 1.63
C THR A 118 4.86 -8.35 0.74
N ILE A 119 3.63 -8.42 1.29
CA ILE A 119 2.41 -8.08 0.55
C ILE A 119 2.44 -6.61 0.11
N SER A 120 2.77 -5.69 1.03
CA SER A 120 2.83 -4.25 0.74
C SER A 120 3.85 -3.94 -0.35
N GLU A 121 5.01 -4.58 -0.31
CA GLU A 121 6.08 -4.37 -1.28
C GLU A 121 5.72 -4.95 -2.66
N GLN A 122 5.03 -6.09 -2.72
CA GLN A 122 4.53 -6.64 -3.98
C GLN A 122 3.51 -5.70 -4.64
N ILE A 123 2.57 -5.16 -3.86
CA ILE A 123 1.61 -4.16 -4.36
C ILE A 123 2.34 -2.91 -4.85
N ARG A 124 3.27 -2.38 -4.04
CA ARG A 124 4.07 -1.19 -4.39
C ARG A 124 4.81 -1.38 -5.71
N ARG A 125 5.49 -2.51 -5.91
CA ARG A 125 6.21 -2.83 -7.15
C ARG A 125 5.31 -2.96 -8.38
N VAL A 126 4.08 -3.43 -8.21
CA VAL A 126 3.11 -3.48 -9.31
C VAL A 126 2.65 -2.06 -9.64
N MET A 127 2.27 -1.27 -8.64
CA MET A 127 1.85 0.12 -8.84
C MET A 127 2.96 0.97 -9.47
N GLU A 128 4.21 0.79 -9.05
CA GLU A 128 5.36 1.54 -9.60
C GLU A 128 5.57 1.26 -11.09
N ARG A 129 5.25 0.05 -11.56
CA ARG A 129 5.37 -0.32 -12.97
C ARG A 129 4.22 0.23 -13.84
N LEU A 130 3.12 0.67 -13.22
CA LEU A 130 1.94 1.19 -13.92
C LEU A 130 1.97 2.71 -14.07
N ARG A 131 2.89 3.38 -13.38
CA ARG A 131 3.16 4.81 -13.46
C ARG A 131 3.99 5.14 -14.69
#